data_AF-A0A7H9VHT1-F1
#
_entry.id   AF-A0A7H9VHT1-F1
#
_cell.length_a   1.000
_cell.length_b   1.000
_cell.length_c   1.000
_cell.angle_alpha   90.00
_cell.angle_beta   90.00
_cell.angle_gamma   90.00
#
_symmetry.space_group_name_H-M   'P 1'
#
loop_
_entity.id
_entity.type
_entity.pdbx_description
1 polymer ?
#
loop_
_entity_poly.entity_id
_entity_poly.type
_entity_poly.pdbx_seq_one_letter_code
_entity_poly.pdbx_strand_id
1 'polypeptide(L)'
;IGPLPYNSIGDFLVGACKQFSGQPAFVCMGKSISYAELERLSTAFGAYLQSKGLEKGARVALMMPNVLQYPVAMMGVLRAGFTVVNVNPLYTP
;
A
#
# COMPACT_ATOMS: atom_id res chain seq x y z
N ILE A 1 1.12 9.95 25.63
CA ILE A 1 1.55 9.10 24.49
C ILE A 1 2.90 9.62 24.01
N GLY A 2 3.95 8.82 24.10
CA GLY A 2 5.32 9.24 23.76
C GLY A 2 5.53 9.41 22.24
N PRO A 3 6.76 9.68 21.80
CA PRO A 3 7.06 9.78 20.37
C PRO A 3 6.71 8.48 19.66
N LEU A 4 6.14 8.59 18.45
CA LEU A 4 5.91 7.43 17.60
C LEU A 4 7.27 6.93 17.08
N PRO A 5 7.51 5.61 17.05
CA PRO A 5 8.79 5.05 16.62
C PRO A 5 8.98 5.04 15.09
N TYR A 6 8.02 5.56 14.32
CA TYR A 6 8.03 5.55 12.86
C TYR A 6 7.84 6.96 12.30
N ASN A 7 8.47 7.23 11.17
CA ASN A 7 8.44 8.56 10.54
C ASN A 7 7.20 8.79 9.67
N SER A 8 6.53 7.71 9.25
CA SER A 8 5.30 7.76 8.46
C SER A 8 4.51 6.45 8.56
N ILE A 9 3.27 6.45 8.07
CA ILE A 9 2.48 5.21 7.93
C ILE A 9 3.17 4.23 6.96
N GLY A 10 3.79 4.73 5.88
CA GLY A 10 4.55 3.90 4.95
C GLY A 10 5.73 3.21 5.63
N ASP A 11 6.46 3.93 6.48
CA ASP A 11 7.59 3.41 7.27
C ASP A 11 7.13 2.34 8.27
N PHE A 12 6.04 2.61 9.00
CA PHE A 12 5.40 1.64 9.88
C PHE A 12 5.01 0.34 9.15
N LEU A 13 4.37 0.45 7.99
CA LEU A 13 3.94 -0.72 7.21
C LEU A 13 5.12 -1.55 6.69
N VAL A 14 6.21 -0.89 6.29
CA VAL A 14 7.45 -1.58 5.90
C VAL A 14 8.05 -2.33 7.09
N GLY A 15 8.07 -1.73 8.28
CA GLY A 15 8.49 -2.38 9.52
C GLY A 15 7.65 -3.63 9.84
N ALA A 16 6.32 -3.50 9.77
CA ALA A 16 5.41 -4.61 9.99
C ALA A 16 5.62 -5.75 8.98
N CYS A 17 5.81 -5.44 7.70
CA CYS A 17 6.04 -6.46 6.67
C CYS A 17 7.33 -7.25 6.91
N LYS A 18 8.39 -6.60 7.41
CA LYS A 18 9.63 -7.28 7.80
C LYS A 18 9.41 -8.19 9.01
N GLN A 19 8.73 -7.70 10.03
CA GLN A 19 8.49 -8.44 11.27
C GLN A 19 7.64 -9.71 11.06
N PHE A 20 6.61 -9.63 10.22
CA PHE A 20 5.62 -10.71 10.04
C PHE A 20 5.72 -11.39 8.67
N SER A 21 6.87 -11.29 8.00
CA SER A 21 7.07 -11.69 6.59
C SER A 21 6.46 -13.04 6.18
N GLY A 22 6.62 -14.09 7.01
CA GLY A 22 6.09 -15.43 6.75
C GLY A 22 4.61 -15.64 7.05
N GLN A 23 3.91 -14.66 7.63
CA GLN A 23 2.49 -14.76 7.97
C GLN A 23 1.59 -14.25 6.82
N PRO A 24 0.36 -14.76 6.70
CA PRO A 24 -0.64 -14.17 5.81
C PRO A 24 -0.99 -12.75 6.26
N ALA A 25 -0.96 -11.80 5.32
CA ALA A 25 -1.33 -10.40 5.55
C ALA A 25 -2.79 -10.13 5.20
N PHE A 26 -3.25 -10.63 4.03
CA PHE A 26 -4.61 -10.43 3.54
C PHE A 26 -5.16 -11.71 2.92
N VAL A 27 -6.47 -11.91 3.03
CA VAL A 27 -7.20 -13.03 2.43
C VAL A 27 -8.42 -12.50 1.67
N CYS A 28 -8.65 -13.01 0.47
CA CYS A 28 -9.83 -12.70 -0.34
C CYS A 28 -10.22 -13.96 -1.13
N MET A 29 -11.46 -14.42 -0.97
CA MET A 29 -12.02 -15.56 -1.74
C MET A 29 -11.12 -16.81 -1.75
N GLY A 30 -10.60 -17.20 -0.58
CA GLY A 30 -9.73 -18.38 -0.42
C GLY A 30 -8.31 -18.23 -0.94
N LYS A 31 -7.92 -17.05 -1.45
CA LYS A 31 -6.54 -16.70 -1.78
C LYS A 31 -5.96 -15.78 -0.71
N SER A 32 -4.69 -15.97 -0.38
CA SER A 32 -3.97 -15.12 0.55
C SER A 32 -2.73 -14.53 -0.11
N ILE A 33 -2.29 -13.39 0.42
CA ILE A 33 -0.93 -12.88 0.24
C ILE A 33 -0.27 -12.77 1.61
N SER A 34 0.98 -13.19 1.69
CA SER A 34 1.84 -13.00 2.84
C SER A 34 2.32 -11.55 2.97
N TYR A 35 2.83 -11.20 4.15
CA TYR A 35 3.52 -9.92 4.35
C TYR A 35 4.74 -9.77 3.42
N ALA A 36 5.46 -10.86 3.13
CA ALA A 36 6.58 -10.83 2.18
C ALA A 36 6.12 -10.52 0.74
N GLU A 37 5.00 -11.12 0.30
CA GLU A 37 4.43 -10.84 -1.02
C GLU A 37 3.89 -9.41 -1.11
N LEU A 38 3.22 -8.94 -0.06
CA LEU A 38 2.76 -7.55 0.03
C LEU A 38 3.92 -6.55 -0.05
N GLU A 39 5.03 -6.82 0.65
CA GLU A 39 6.24 -6.01 0.60
C GLU A 39 6.79 -5.95 -0.83
N ARG A 40 7.00 -7.11 -1.45
CA ARG A 40 7.58 -7.22 -2.79
C ARG A 40 6.71 -6.51 -3.84
N LEU A 41 5.41 -6.75 -3.80
CA LEU A 41 4.46 -6.19 -4.77
C LEU A 41 4.29 -4.68 -4.57
N SER A 42 4.20 -4.21 -3.32
CA SER A 42 4.08 -2.78 -3.02
C SER A 42 5.37 -2.01 -3.34
N THR A 43 6.56 -2.62 -3.15
CA THR A 43 7.84 -2.04 -3.59
C THR A 43 7.84 -1.81 -5.08
N ALA A 44 7.48 -2.82 -5.87
CA ALA A 44 7.45 -2.72 -7.33
C ALA A 44 6.47 -1.65 -7.80
N PHE A 45 5.27 -1.59 -7.20
CA PHE A 45 4.27 -0.59 -7.56
C PHE A 45 4.68 0.83 -7.15
N GLY A 46 5.25 1.01 -5.96
CA GLY A 46 5.77 2.30 -5.50
C GLY A 46 6.89 2.83 -6.39
N ALA A 47 7.84 1.97 -6.78
CA ALA A 47 8.91 2.33 -7.72
C ALA A 47 8.36 2.73 -9.09
N TYR A 48 7.35 2.03 -9.59
CA TYR A 48 6.66 2.40 -10.83
C TYR A 48 5.99 3.78 -10.73
N LEU A 49 5.32 4.10 -9.62
CA LEU A 49 4.72 5.42 -9.44
C LEU A 49 5.78 6.53 -9.41
N GLN A 50 6.91 6.30 -8.73
CA GLN A 50 8.02 7.25 -8.71
C GLN A 50 8.63 7.44 -10.11
N SER A 51 8.67 6.39 -10.94
CA SER A 51 9.16 6.49 -12.31
C SER A 51 8.24 7.28 -13.25
N LYS A 52 7.06 7.73 -12.79
CA LYS A 52 6.14 8.59 -13.58
C LYS A 52 6.43 10.08 -13.45
N GLY A 53 7.43 10.48 -12.67
CA GLY A 53 7.77 11.90 -12.50
C GLY A 53 6.72 12.70 -11.74
N LEU A 54 5.97 12.05 -10.85
CA LEU A 54 4.99 12.70 -9.99
C LEU A 54 5.67 13.59 -8.95
N GLU A 55 5.05 14.72 -8.64
CA GLU A 55 5.53 15.61 -7.58
C GLU A 55 5.46 14.93 -6.20
N LYS A 56 6.36 15.36 -5.30
CA LYS A 56 6.34 14.88 -3.90
C LYS A 56 4.97 15.17 -3.28
N GLY A 57 4.36 14.14 -2.68
CA GLY A 57 3.05 14.26 -2.05
C GLY A 57 1.87 14.27 -3.03
N ALA A 58 2.10 14.01 -4.33
CA ALA A 58 1.04 13.86 -5.32
C ALA A 58 -0.08 12.90 -4.84
N ARG A 59 -1.30 13.19 -5.26
CA ARG A 59 -2.49 12.41 -4.89
C ARG A 59 -2.71 11.32 -5.94
N VAL A 60 -2.83 10.07 -5.48
CA VAL A 60 -3.10 8.92 -6.33
C VAL A 60 -4.47 8.38 -5.98
N ALA A 61 -5.40 8.49 -6.93
CA ALA A 61 -6.74 7.92 -6.80
C ALA A 61 -6.69 6.39 -6.99
N LEU A 62 -7.24 5.66 -6.02
CA LEU A 62 -7.44 4.22 -6.09
C LEU A 62 -8.95 3.94 -6.23
N MET A 63 -9.36 3.59 -7.44
CA MET A 63 -10.73 3.19 -7.75
C MET A 63 -10.75 1.69 -8.06
N MET A 64 -10.91 0.87 -7.02
CA MET A 64 -10.83 -0.59 -7.12
C MET A 64 -11.81 -1.25 -6.15
N PRO A 65 -12.28 -2.48 -6.44
CA PRO A 65 -13.04 -3.28 -5.47
C PRO A 65 -12.17 -3.76 -4.30
N ASN A 66 -12.81 -4.35 -3.29
CA ASN A 66 -12.12 -4.94 -2.12
C ASN A 66 -11.44 -6.27 -2.47
N VAL A 67 -10.30 -6.19 -3.16
CA VAL A 67 -9.48 -7.33 -3.62
C VAL A 67 -8.03 -7.24 -3.12
N LEU A 68 -7.25 -8.32 -3.28
CA LEU A 68 -5.86 -8.39 -2.78
C LEU A 68 -4.92 -7.34 -3.39
N GLN A 69 -5.27 -6.80 -4.55
CA GLN A 69 -4.50 -5.74 -5.21
C GLN A 69 -4.66 -4.38 -4.50
N TYR A 70 -5.76 -4.17 -3.77
CA TYR A 70 -5.99 -2.94 -3.00
C TYR A 70 -4.91 -2.67 -1.94
N PRO A 71 -4.61 -3.58 -1.00
CA PRO A 71 -3.57 -3.33 0.00
C PRO A 71 -2.18 -3.15 -0.65
N VAL A 72 -1.90 -3.84 -1.77
CA VAL A 72 -0.67 -3.64 -2.54
C VAL A 72 -0.58 -2.21 -3.07
N ALA A 73 -1.64 -1.73 -3.72
CA ALA A 73 -1.69 -0.40 -4.31
C ALA A 73 -1.61 0.69 -3.23
N MET A 74 -2.42 0.56 -2.17
CA MET A 74 -2.43 1.49 -1.03
C MET A 74 -1.05 1.60 -0.39
N MET A 75 -0.42 0.46 -0.05
CA MET A 75 0.91 0.46 0.54
C MET A 75 1.95 1.04 -0.41
N GLY A 76 1.87 0.72 -1.71
CA GLY A 76 2.78 1.23 -2.73
C GLY A 76 2.72 2.75 -2.87
N VAL A 77 1.53 3.35 -2.84
CA VAL A 77 1.34 4.81 -2.85
C VAL A 77 1.93 5.44 -1.58
N LEU A 78 1.58 4.92 -0.40
CA LEU A 78 2.03 5.48 0.88
C LEU A 78 3.56 5.41 1.03
N ARG A 79 4.16 4.27 0.70
CA ARG A 79 5.62 4.09 0.80
C ARG A 79 6.39 4.90 -0.24
N ALA A 80 5.78 5.20 -1.38
CA ALA A 80 6.37 6.04 -2.41
C ALA A 80 6.38 7.55 -2.04
N GLY A 81 5.73 7.92 -0.93
CA GLY A 81 5.64 9.31 -0.47
C GLY A 81 4.47 10.09 -1.09
N PHE A 82 3.45 9.38 -1.58
CA PHE A 82 2.25 9.94 -2.19
C PHE A 82 1.04 9.82 -1.25
N THR A 83 -0.03 10.55 -1.60
CA THR A 83 -1.29 10.53 -0.85
C THR A 83 -2.28 9.58 -1.50
N VAL A 84 -2.79 8.59 -0.76
CA VAL A 84 -3.87 7.72 -1.23
C VAL A 84 -5.19 8.48 -1.21
N VAL A 85 -5.92 8.45 -2.33
CA VAL A 85 -7.30 8.93 -2.42
C VAL A 85 -8.19 7.76 -2.79
N ASN A 86 -9.00 7.29 -1.85
CA ASN A 86 -9.92 6.19 -2.12
C ASN A 86 -11.14 6.68 -2.87
N VAL A 87 -11.45 6.02 -3.98
CA VAL A 87 -12.64 6.28 -4.79
C VAL A 87 -13.47 5.01 -4.80
N ASN A 88 -14.72 5.12 -4.36
CA ASN A 88 -15.62 3.97 -4.36
C ASN A 88 -15.98 3.63 -5.82
N PRO A 89 -15.68 2.42 -6.32
CA PRO A 89 -15.98 2.05 -7.70
C PRO A 89 -17.49 1.94 -8.01
N LEU A 90 -18.35 1.96 -6.98
CA LEU A 90 -19.81 1.93 -7.12
C LEU A 90 -20.44 3.33 -7.24
N TYR A 91 -19.64 4.40 -7.21
CA TYR A 91 -20.16 5.74 -7.44
C TYR A 91 -20.63 5.88 -8.90
N THR A 92 -21.81 6.49 -9.06
CA THR A 92 -22.36 6.84 -10.37
C THR A 92 -21.67 8.10 -10.91
N PRO A 93 -21.44 8.22 -12.23
CA PRO A 93 -20.82 9.39 -12.87
C PRO A 93 -21.56 10.70 -12.60
#